data_AF-A0A6C0CS91-F1
#
_entry.id   AF-A0A6C0CS91-F1
#
_cell.length_a   1.000
_cell.length_b   1.000
_cell.length_c   1.000
_cell.angle_alpha   90.00
_cell.angle_beta   90.00
_cell.angle_gamma   90.00
#
_symmetry.space_group_name_H-M   'P 1'
#
loop_
_entity.id
_entity.type
_entity.pdbx_description
1 polymer ?
#
loop_
_entity_poly.entity_id
_entity_poly.type
_entity_poly.pdbx_seq_one_letter_code
_entity_poly.pdbx_strand_id
1 'polypeptide(L)'
;MQKYLYHLLIFVVIIFKLGFLISTLAFKYLKQTESLDEKTLKIMEDIRDQFLTVSEVLMYIVLIIVFSPHRKSVDIKLSREEQIIAFAIGILGIFNTNWETFKKLFSYGRKEVSEVMNHL
;
A
#
# COMPACT_ATOMS: atom_id res chain seq x y z
N MET A 1 13.83 -20.06 -3.62
CA MET A 1 12.46 -19.52 -3.40
C MET A 1 12.43 -18.20 -2.65
N GLN A 2 13.10 -18.05 -1.49
CA GLN A 2 12.99 -16.82 -0.67
C GLN A 2 13.50 -15.53 -1.34
N LYS A 3 14.56 -15.58 -2.19
CA LYS A 3 15.02 -14.40 -2.96
C LYS A 3 13.95 -13.92 -3.96
N TYR A 4 13.23 -14.83 -4.61
CA TYR A 4 12.15 -14.48 -5.53
C TYR A 4 10.97 -13.83 -4.83
N LEU A 5 10.58 -14.34 -3.65
CA LEU A 5 9.50 -13.73 -2.85
C LEU A 5 9.84 -12.30 -2.42
N TYR A 6 11.09 -12.05 -2.02
CA TYR A 6 11.57 -10.72 -1.68
C TYR A 6 11.47 -9.74 -2.86
N HIS A 7 12.01 -10.11 -4.02
CA HIS A 7 11.93 -9.28 -5.21
C HIS A 7 10.49 -9.04 -5.66
N LEU A 8 9.64 -10.06 -5.57
CA LEU A 8 8.22 -9.96 -5.90
C LEU A 8 7.48 -9.01 -4.96
N LEU A 9 7.71 -9.09 -3.64
CA LEU A 9 7.09 -8.19 -2.67
C LEU A 9 7.52 -6.73 -2.87
N ILE A 10 8.83 -6.49 -3.10
CA ILE A 10 9.32 -5.14 -3.41
C ILE A 10 8.71 -4.63 -4.71
N PHE A 11 8.65 -5.48 -5.73
CA PHE A 11 8.06 -5.11 -7.01
C PHE A 11 6.58 -4.73 -6.88
N VAL A 12 5.81 -5.48 -6.11
CA VAL A 12 4.41 -5.15 -5.79
C VAL A 12 4.32 -3.80 -5.08
N VAL A 13 5.16 -3.54 -4.07
CA VAL A 13 5.20 -2.24 -3.37
C VAL A 13 5.52 -1.10 -4.34
N ILE A 14 6.48 -1.30 -5.25
CA ILE A 14 6.83 -0.29 -6.27
C ILE A 14 5.63 0.01 -7.17
N ILE A 15 4.91 -1.02 -7.64
CA ILE A 15 3.70 -0.83 -8.46
C ILE A 15 2.64 -0.01 -7.70
N PHE A 16 2.37 -0.34 -6.44
CA PHE A 16 1.40 0.40 -5.64
C PHE A 16 1.82 1.86 -5.42
N LYS A 17 3.11 2.12 -5.16
CA LYS A 17 3.64 3.49 -5.07
C LYS A 17 3.52 4.26 -6.39
N LEU A 18 3.79 3.61 -7.52
CA LEU A 18 3.61 4.23 -8.84
C LEU A 18 2.14 4.56 -9.08
N GLY A 19 1.21 3.65 -8.74
CA GLY A 19 -0.22 3.89 -8.81
C GLY A 19 -0.65 5.10 -7.97
N PHE A 20 -0.19 5.19 -6.72
CA PHE A 20 -0.41 6.35 -5.85
C PHE A 20 0.13 7.66 -6.47
N LEU A 21 1.33 7.63 -7.05
CA LEU A 21 1.98 8.80 -7.63
C LEU A 21 1.22 9.29 -8.88
N ILE A 22 0.80 8.36 -9.75
CA ILE A 22 -0.03 8.66 -10.92
C ILE A 22 -1.38 9.23 -10.47
N SER A 23 -2.04 8.62 -9.49
CA SER A 23 -3.31 9.11 -8.93
C SER A 23 -3.17 10.52 -8.37
N THR A 24 -2.06 10.80 -7.69
CA THR A 24 -1.79 12.12 -7.10
C THR A 24 -1.52 13.17 -8.18
N LEU A 25 -0.76 12.83 -9.22
CA LEU A 25 -0.52 13.70 -10.37
C LEU A 25 -1.82 13.99 -11.13
N ALA A 26 -2.62 12.96 -11.41
CA ALA A 26 -3.92 13.09 -12.07
C ALA A 26 -4.86 13.98 -11.24
N PHE A 27 -4.94 13.77 -9.93
CA PHE A 27 -5.73 14.61 -9.02
C PHE A 27 -5.26 16.07 -9.05
N LYS A 28 -3.95 16.31 -8.95
CA LYS A 28 -3.39 17.67 -8.96
C LYS A 28 -3.67 18.38 -10.28
N TYR A 29 -3.50 17.69 -11.40
CA TYR A 29 -3.75 18.24 -12.73
C TYR A 29 -5.24 18.57 -12.93
N LEU A 30 -6.13 17.64 -12.57
CA LEU A 30 -7.57 17.83 -12.77
C LEU A 30 -8.18 18.87 -11.81
N LYS A 31 -7.69 18.92 -10.56
CA LYS A 31 -8.07 19.96 -9.59
C LYS A 31 -7.67 21.36 -10.06
N GLN A 32 -6.50 21.48 -10.69
CA GLN A 32 -6.02 22.77 -11.22
C GLN A 32 -6.80 23.23 -12.46
N THR A 33 -7.50 22.33 -13.14
CA THR A 33 -8.27 22.64 -14.36
C THR A 33 -9.74 23.00 -14.05
N GLU A 34 -10.14 23.12 -12.76
CA GLU A 34 -11.52 23.39 -12.26
C GLU A 34 -12.63 22.49 -12.86
N SER A 35 -12.26 21.41 -13.54
CA SER A 35 -13.16 20.62 -14.39
C SER A 35 -13.97 19.56 -13.64
N LEU A 36 -13.78 19.40 -12.33
CA LEU A 36 -14.38 18.31 -11.57
C LEU A 36 -15.29 18.80 -10.45
N ASP A 37 -16.48 18.21 -10.43
CA ASP A 37 -17.44 18.32 -9.34
C ASP A 37 -16.84 17.89 -7.99
N GLU A 38 -17.26 18.53 -6.89
CA GLU A 38 -16.73 18.26 -5.53
C GLU A 38 -16.84 16.79 -5.15
N LYS A 39 -17.90 16.11 -5.61
CA LYS A 39 -18.11 14.69 -5.39
C LYS A 39 -17.02 13.84 -6.03
N THR A 40 -16.58 14.20 -7.24
CA THR A 40 -15.53 13.48 -7.96
C THR A 40 -14.16 13.71 -7.31
N LEU A 41 -13.89 14.93 -6.86
CA LEU A 41 -12.66 15.24 -6.11
C LEU A 41 -12.56 14.42 -4.82
N LYS A 42 -13.67 14.28 -4.09
CA LYS A 42 -13.71 13.47 -2.85
C LYS A 42 -13.46 11.99 -3.10
N ILE A 43 -14.03 11.44 -4.18
CA ILE A 43 -13.79 10.04 -4.58
C ILE A 43 -12.31 9.83 -4.95
N MET A 44 -11.72 10.75 -5.71
CA MET A 44 -10.30 10.66 -6.07
C MET A 44 -9.38 10.75 -4.85
N GLU A 45 -9.72 11.58 -3.87
CA GLU A 45 -9.00 11.67 -2.60
C GLU A 45 -9.12 10.38 -1.78
N ASP A 46 -10.34 9.83 -1.66
CA ASP A 46 -10.56 8.54 -0.98
C ASP A 46 -9.77 7.39 -1.65
N ILE A 47 -9.74 7.34 -2.99
CA ILE A 47 -8.97 6.34 -3.75
C ILE A 47 -7.46 6.52 -3.50
N ARG A 48 -6.97 7.77 -3.55
CA ARG A 48 -5.56 8.08 -3.28
C ARG A 48 -5.15 7.60 -1.89
N ASP A 49 -5.95 7.91 -0.88
CA ASP A 49 -5.67 7.55 0.51
C ASP A 49 -5.75 6.03 0.73
N GLN A 50 -6.63 5.33 0.01
CA GLN A 50 -6.67 3.87 -0.02
C GLN A 50 -5.40 3.26 -0.63
N PHE A 51 -4.94 3.76 -1.78
CA PHE A 51 -3.69 3.30 -2.41
C PHE A 51 -2.48 3.53 -1.49
N LEU A 52 -2.43 4.68 -0.81
CA LEU A 52 -1.39 4.99 0.16
C LEU A 52 -1.39 3.99 1.30
N THR A 53 -2.54 3.80 1.94
CA THR A 53 -2.70 2.90 3.09
C THR A 53 -2.30 1.46 2.73
N VAL A 54 -2.72 0.96 1.57
CA VAL A 54 -2.35 -0.39 1.11
C VAL A 54 -0.86 -0.49 0.83
N SER A 55 -0.27 0.52 0.20
CA SER A 55 1.18 0.57 -0.03
C SER A 55 1.97 0.57 1.29
N GLU A 56 1.51 1.28 2.31
CA GLU A 56 2.14 1.33 3.64
C GLU A 56 2.09 -0.03 4.32
N VAL A 57 0.91 -0.68 4.35
CA VAL A 57 0.75 -2.02 4.93
C VAL A 57 1.68 -3.03 4.26
N LEU A 58 1.75 -3.02 2.92
CA LEU A 58 2.64 -3.91 2.19
C LEU A 58 4.11 -3.65 2.51
N MET A 59 4.50 -2.38 2.68
CA MET A 59 5.85 -2.00 3.08
C MET A 59 6.17 -2.49 4.51
N TYR A 60 5.23 -2.38 5.44
CA TYR A 60 5.41 -2.91 6.78
C TYR A 60 5.55 -4.44 6.80
N ILE A 61 4.76 -5.16 5.99
CA ILE A 61 4.91 -6.61 5.79
C ILE A 61 6.31 -6.93 5.25
N VAL A 62 6.80 -6.17 4.28
CA VAL A 62 8.18 -6.32 3.77
C VAL A 62 9.20 -6.12 4.89
N LEU A 63 9.07 -5.07 5.71
CA LEU A 63 9.97 -4.85 6.84
C LEU A 63 10.00 -6.03 7.80
N ILE A 64 8.83 -6.55 8.18
CA ILE A 64 8.69 -7.70 9.09
C ILE A 64 9.36 -8.96 8.50
N ILE A 65 9.12 -9.24 7.22
CA ILE A 65 9.63 -10.47 6.57
C ILE A 65 11.15 -10.39 6.33
N VAL A 66 11.64 -9.23 5.91
CA VAL A 66 13.04 -9.02 5.50
C VAL A 66 13.94 -8.86 6.70
N PHE A 67 13.53 -8.04 7.67
CA PHE A 67 14.29 -7.75 8.87
C PHE A 67 13.95 -8.66 10.03
N SER A 68 13.23 -9.76 9.80
CA SER A 68 12.95 -10.75 10.85
C SER A 68 14.26 -11.22 11.53
N PRO A 69 14.36 -11.14 12.87
CA PRO A 69 15.60 -11.46 13.60
C PRO A 69 16.00 -12.95 13.52
N HIS A 70 15.11 -13.81 13.02
CA HIS A 70 15.40 -15.23 12.77
C HIS A 70 16.20 -15.47 11.48
N ARG A 71 16.30 -14.48 10.58
CA ARG A 71 17.11 -14.60 9.36
C ARG A 71 18.58 -14.38 9.66
N LYS A 72 19.44 -15.32 9.24
CA LYS A 72 20.89 -15.12 9.20
C LYS A 72 21.18 -13.96 8.23
N SER A 73 22.04 -13.03 8.64
CA SER A 73 22.42 -11.77 7.98
C SER A 73 23.23 -11.95 6.69
N VAL A 74 22.89 -12.93 5.85
CA VAL A 74 23.72 -13.36 4.72
C VAL A 74 23.68 -12.38 3.53
N ASP A 75 22.64 -11.54 3.41
CA ASP A 75 22.49 -10.60 2.27
C ASP A 75 22.38 -9.11 2.68
N ILE A 76 22.26 -8.76 3.96
CA ILE A 76 22.01 -7.38 4.42
C ILE A 76 23.13 -6.94 5.36
N LYS A 77 23.96 -5.98 4.94
CA LYS A 77 24.99 -5.31 5.78
C LYS A 77 24.36 -4.32 6.77
N LEU A 78 23.38 -4.76 7.56
CA LEU A 78 22.86 -3.99 8.70
C LEU A 78 23.25 -4.69 10.00
N SER A 79 23.51 -3.90 11.03
CA SER A 79 23.72 -4.40 12.39
C SER A 79 22.46 -5.12 12.88
N ARG A 80 22.65 -6.09 13.79
CA ARG A 80 21.55 -6.85 14.40
C ARG A 80 20.55 -5.93 15.11
N GLU A 81 21.03 -4.84 15.67
CA GLU A 81 20.22 -3.81 16.33
C GLU A 81 19.32 -3.09 15.31
N GLU A 82 19.88 -2.65 14.19
CA GLU A 82 19.13 -1.98 13.12
C GLU A 82 18.08 -2.90 12.50
N GLN A 83 18.39 -4.20 12.37
CA GLN A 83 17.44 -5.21 11.94
C GLN A 83 16.25 -5.35 12.90
N ILE A 84 16.50 -5.37 14.22
CA ILE A 84 15.44 -5.42 15.23
C ILE A 84 14.59 -4.16 15.20
N ILE A 85 15.21 -2.98 15.05
CA ILE A 85 14.49 -1.71 14.95
C ILE A 85 13.61 -1.69 13.70
N ALA A 86 14.13 -2.04 12.54
CA ALA A 86 13.36 -2.09 11.29
C ALA A 86 12.18 -3.07 11.36
N PHE A 87 12.40 -4.23 11.99
CA PHE A 87 11.35 -5.21 12.26
C PHE A 87 10.26 -4.64 13.19
N ALA A 88 10.65 -3.99 14.29
CA ALA A 88 9.73 -3.38 15.23
C ALA A 88 8.91 -2.25 14.58
N ILE A 89 9.53 -1.43 13.74
CA ILE A 89 8.85 -0.40 12.94
C ILE A 89 7.79 -1.03 12.04
N GLY A 90 8.10 -2.16 11.39
CA GLY A 90 7.11 -2.90 10.60
C GLY A 90 5.90 -3.34 11.43
N ILE A 91 6.13 -3.91 12.62
CA ILE A 91 5.04 -4.32 13.51
C ILE A 91 4.21 -3.12 14.00
N LEU A 92 4.87 -2.07 14.46
CA LEU A 92 4.20 -0.85 14.94
C LEU A 92 3.40 -0.18 13.83
N GLY A 93 3.94 -0.17 12.60
CA GLY A 93 3.25 0.34 11.41
C GLY A 93 1.95 -0.42 11.13
N ILE A 94 1.97 -1.76 11.19
CA ILE A 94 0.77 -2.60 11.05
C ILE A 94 -0.27 -2.24 12.13
N PHE A 95 0.14 -2.07 13.38
CA PHE A 95 -0.79 -1.73 14.47
C PHE A 95 -1.37 -0.32 14.33
N ASN A 96 -0.58 0.64 13.85
CA ASN A 96 -1.00 2.03 13.69
C ASN A 96 -1.73 2.31 12.37
N THR A 97 -1.85 1.31 11.49
CA THR A 97 -2.53 1.44 10.21
C THR A 97 -4.03 1.69 10.42
N ASN A 98 -4.60 2.61 9.65
CA ASN A 98 -6.06 2.75 9.56
C ASN A 98 -6.67 1.59 8.76
N TRP A 99 -7.08 0.54 9.47
CA TRP A 99 -7.68 -0.66 8.89
C TRP A 99 -9.01 -0.43 8.18
N GLU A 100 -9.74 0.65 8.50
CA GLU A 100 -10.98 0.97 7.80
C GLU A 100 -10.69 1.42 6.37
N THR A 101 -9.72 2.31 6.19
CA THR A 101 -9.28 2.76 4.86
C THR A 101 -8.70 1.60 4.05
N PHE A 102 -7.92 0.73 4.69
CA PHE A 102 -7.41 -0.49 4.05
C PHE A 102 -8.55 -1.38 3.53
N LYS A 103 -9.58 -1.62 4.35
CA LYS A 103 -10.74 -2.46 3.99
C LYS A 103 -11.58 -1.84 2.87
N LYS A 104 -11.67 -0.50 2.78
CA LYS A 104 -12.47 0.20 1.77
C LYS A 104 -12.03 -0.13 0.34
N LEU A 105 -10.73 -0.31 0.09
CA LEU A 105 -10.25 -0.69 -1.25
C LEU A 105 -10.83 -2.05 -1.70
N PHE A 106 -10.91 -3.01 -0.78
CA PHE A 106 -11.43 -4.35 -1.07
C PHE A 106 -12.96 -4.41 -1.07
N SER A 107 -13.64 -3.47 -0.39
CA SER A 107 -15.11 -3.42 -0.37
C SER A 107 -15.70 -2.71 -1.59
N TYR A 108 -15.02 -1.71 -2.16
CA TYR A 108 -15.42 -1.08 -3.43
C TYR A 108 -15.50 -2.11 -4.55
N GLY A 109 -14.47 -2.95 -4.69
CA GLY A 109 -14.47 -4.03 -5.69
C GLY A 109 -15.59 -5.06 -5.48
N ARG A 110 -16.07 -5.28 -4.25
CA ARG A 110 -17.16 -6.21 -3.97
C ARG A 110 -18.54 -5.63 -4.31
N LYS A 111 -18.74 -4.32 -4.14
CA LYS A 111 -20.01 -3.65 -4.50
C LYS A 111 -20.19 -3.55 -6.02
N GLU A 112 -19.16 -3.14 -6.76
CA GLU A 112 -19.24 -3.05 -8.23
C GLU A 112 -19.42 -4.44 -8.88
N VAL A 113 -18.72 -5.47 -8.39
CA VAL A 113 -18.90 -6.84 -8.91
C VAL A 113 -20.30 -7.38 -8.60
N SER A 114 -20.87 -7.04 -7.43
CA SER A 114 -22.24 -7.43 -7.08
C SER A 114 -23.30 -6.72 -7.93
N GLU A 115 -23.10 -5.45 -8.29
CA GLU A 115 -24.04 -4.73 -9.16
C GLU A 115 -23.98 -5.25 -10.60
N VAL A 116 -22.80 -5.58 -11.12
CA VAL A 116 -22.65 -6.18 -12.46
C VAL A 116 -23.24 -7.60 -12.52
N MET A 117 -23.06 -8.41 -11.48
CA MET A 117 -23.64 -9.77 -11.43
C MET A 117 -25.16 -9.78 -11.28
N ASN A 118 -25.77 -8.75 -10.71
CA ASN A 118 -27.23 -8.64 -10.60
C ASN A 118 -27.90 -8.10 -11.89
N HIS A 119 -27.11 -7.70 -12.88
CA HIS A 119 -27.57 -7.22 -14.19
C HIS A 119 -27.28 -8.21 -15.35
N LEU A 120 -26.82 -9.43 -15.04
CA LEU A 120 -26.65 -10.56 -15.95
C LEU A 120 -27.66 -11.66 -15.60
#